data_AF-A0A7W0ZL35-F1
#
_entry.id   AF-A0A7W0ZL35-F1
#
_cell.length_a   1.000
_cell.length_b   1.000
_cell.length_c   1.000
_cell.angle_alpha   90.00
_cell.angle_beta   90.00
_cell.angle_gamma   90.00
#
_symmetry.space_group_name_H-M   'P 1'
#
loop_
_entity.id
_entity.type
_entity.pdbx_description
1 polymer ?
#
loop_
_entity_poly.entity_id
_entity_poly.type
_entity_poly.pdbx_seq_one_letter_code
_entity_poly.pdbx_strand_id
1 'polypeptide(L)' 'AQYTAADETAVLTGAPSRVEDAEQGTSEGRRMTIYLRENRVVADNAGGKQEAGRVRSTHRIRRKP' A
#
# COMPACT_ATOMS: atom_id res chain seq x y z
N ALA A 1 -5.38 -2.84 -11.47
CA ALA A 1 -4.13 -3.28 -10.81
C ALA A 1 -3.17 -3.76 -11.88
N GLN A 2 -1.87 -3.53 -11.72
CA GLN A 2 -0.82 -3.98 -12.62
C GLN A 2 0.22 -4.78 -11.83
N TYR A 3 0.69 -5.89 -12.38
CA TYR A 3 1.75 -6.70 -11.80
C TYR A 3 2.90 -6.87 -12.79
N THR A 4 4.13 -6.69 -12.33
CA THR A 4 5.36 -6.90 -13.09
C THR A 4 6.12 -8.06 -12.48
N ALA A 5 6.11 -9.21 -13.16
CA ALA A 5 6.71 -10.44 -12.64
C ALA A 5 8.24 -10.37 -12.50
N ALA A 6 8.93 -9.68 -13.41
CA ALA A 6 10.39 -9.52 -13.36
C ALA A 6 10.88 -8.87 -12.05
N ASP A 7 10.11 -7.88 -11.59
CA ASP A 7 10.39 -7.08 -10.40
C ASP A 7 9.56 -7.52 -9.18
N GLU A 8 8.70 -8.53 -9.34
CA GLU A 8 7.70 -8.97 -8.35
C GLU A 8 7.00 -7.79 -7.67
N THR A 9 6.61 -6.82 -8.49
CA THR A 9 6.04 -5.54 -8.04
C THR A 9 4.59 -5.45 -8.49
N ALA A 10 3.69 -5.10 -7.57
CA ALA A 10 2.29 -4.83 -7.88
C ALA A 10 1.96 -3.35 -7.64
N VAL A 11 1.27 -2.73 -8.59
CA VAL A 11 0.75 -1.36 -8.47
C VAL A 11 -0.78 -1.42 -8.45
N LEU A 12 -1.35 -0.97 -7.34
CA LEU A 12 -2.79 -0.76 -7.18
C LEU A 12 -3.07 0.73 -7.32
N THR A 13 -4.10 1.07 -8.09
CA THR A 13 -4.58 2.44 -8.25
C THR A 13 -6.10 2.42 -8.09
N GLY A 14 -6.66 3.37 -7.34
CA GLY A 14 -8.10 3.44 -7.09
C GLY A 14 -8.43 4.40 -5.95
N ALA A 15 -9.70 4.80 -5.81
CA ALA A 15 -10.15 5.77 -4.82
C ALA A 15 -11.09 5.13 -3.77
N PRO A 16 -10.60 4.46 -2.71
CA PRO A 16 -9.20 4.14 -2.41
C PRO A 16 -8.79 2.74 -2.88
N SER A 17 -7.51 2.56 -3.20
CA SER A 17 -6.88 1.24 -3.24
C SER A 17 -6.47 0.80 -1.83
N ARG A 18 -6.57 -0.50 -1.53
CA ARG A 18 -6.35 -1.08 -0.20
C ARG A 18 -5.41 -2.27 -0.27
N VAL A 19 -4.51 -2.36 0.71
CA VAL A 19 -3.66 -3.51 1.00
C VAL A 19 -3.97 -3.98 2.41
N GLU A 20 -4.21 -5.28 2.56
CA GLU A 20 -4.44 -5.92 3.85
C GLU A 20 -3.35 -6.95 4.12
N ASP A 21 -2.69 -6.79 5.26
CA ASP A 21 -1.71 -7.71 5.82
C ASP A 21 -2.31 -8.28 7.13
N ALA A 22 -2.49 -9.61 7.16
CA ALA A 22 -3.10 -10.30 8.29
C ALA A 22 -2.28 -10.17 9.59
N GLU A 23 -1.00 -9.84 9.51
CA GLU A 23 -0.13 -9.67 10.67
C GLU A 23 0.08 -8.21 11.00
N GLN A 24 0.31 -7.37 9.98
CA GLN A 24 0.75 -5.99 10.15
C GLN A 24 -0.40 -4.97 10.15
N GLY A 25 -1.56 -5.30 9.55
CA GLY A 25 -2.73 -4.44 9.49
C GLY A 25 -3.13 -4.00 8.08
N THR A 26 -3.63 -2.79 7.91
CA THR A 26 -4.23 -2.35 6.63
C THR A 26 -3.70 -0.99 6.21
N SER A 27 -3.43 -0.83 4.92
CA SER A 27 -3.05 0.46 4.33
C SER A 27 -3.91 0.80 3.12
N GLU A 28 -4.35 2.04 3.03
CA GLU A 28 -5.25 2.56 2.00
C GLU A 28 -4.70 3.87 1.42
N GLY A 29 -4.81 4.03 0.10
CA GLY A 29 -4.31 5.21 -0.61
C GLY A 29 -4.77 5.24 -2.07
N ARG A 30 -4.43 6.30 -2.80
CA ARG A 30 -4.80 6.44 -4.23
C ARG A 30 -3.95 5.56 -5.14
N ARG A 31 -2.66 5.42 -4.81
CA ARG A 31 -1.72 4.50 -5.43
C ARG A 31 -0.94 3.75 -4.35
N MET A 32 -0.92 2.43 -4.46
CA MET A 32 -0.18 1.54 -3.59
C MET A 32 0.79 0.73 -4.44
N THR A 33 2.07 0.80 -4.14
CA THR A 33 3.10 -0.04 -4.74
C THR A 33 3.53 -1.09 -3.73
N ILE A 34 3.40 -2.36 -4.10
CA ILE A 34 3.81 -3.51 -3.28
C ILE A 34 5.06 -4.13 -3.90
N TYR A 35 6.14 -4.14 -3.13
CA TYR A 35 7.39 -4.82 -3.47
C TYR A 35 7.41 -6.17 -2.74
N LEU A 36 7.03 -7.24 -3.44
CA LEU A 36 6.84 -8.55 -2.81
C LEU A 36 8.15 -9.10 -2.24
N ARG A 37 9.28 -8.90 -2.93
CA ARG A 37 10.62 -9.31 -2.46
C ARG A 37 11.05 -8.65 -1.17
N GLU A 38 10.63 -7.40 -0.97
CA GLU A 38 11.01 -6.58 0.18
C GLU A 38 10.02 -6.69 1.33
N ASN A 39 8.90 -7.40 1.13
CA ASN A 39 7.74 -7.37 2.03
C ASN A 39 7.36 -5.93 2.41
N ARG A 40 7.32 -5.04 1.41
CA ARG A 40 7.21 -3.60 1.60
C ARG A 40 6.09 -3.01 0.77
N VAL A 41 5.32 -2.13 1.40
CA VAL A 41 4.23 -1.38 0.76
C VAL A 41 4.53 0.10 0.84
N VAL A 42 4.46 0.78 -0.31
CA VAL A 42 4.59 2.24 -0.40
C VAL A 42 3.27 2.80 -0.91
N ALA A 43 2.69 3.71 -0.13
CA ALA A 43 1.53 4.49 -0.53
C ALA A 43 2.01 5.85 -1.04
N ASP A 44 1.59 6.22 -2.24
CA ASP A 44 1.88 7.54 -2.80
C ASP A 44 0.64 8.16 -3.44
N ASN A 45 0.72 9.47 -3.62
CA ASN A 45 -0.26 10.25 -4.37
C ASN A 45 0.39 10.64 -5.71
N ALA A 46 0.55 9.70 -6.63
CA ALA A 46 0.98 10.01 -8.00
C ALA A 46 -0.10 10.82 -8.75
N GLY A 47 -0.16 12.11 -8.45
CA GLY A 47 -0.91 13.17 -9.12
C GLY A 47 -0.31 14.47 -8.60
N GLY A 48 0.05 15.41 -9.49
CA GLY A 48 0.80 16.61 -9.14
C GLY A 48 0.18 17.45 -7.99
N LYS A 49 0.89 18.53 -7.61
CA LYS A 49 0.68 19.47 -6.48
C LYS A 49 -0.75 19.80 -5.97
N GLN A 50 -1.82 19.43 -6.68
CA GLN A 50 -3.21 19.76 -6.38
C GLN A 50 -4.08 18.65 -5.77
N GLU A 51 -3.62 17.40 -5.67
CA GLU A 51 -4.36 16.36 -4.94
C GLU A 51 -3.50 15.75 -3.82
N ALA A 52 -3.42 16.44 -2.68
CA ALA A 52 -2.93 15.85 -1.44
C ALA A 52 -3.92 14.75 -1.00
N GLY A 53 -3.85 13.58 -1.62
CA GLY A 53 -4.66 12.43 -1.26
C GLY A 53 -4.34 11.96 0.16
N ARG A 54 -5.35 11.46 0.87
CA ARG A 54 -5.19 10.93 2.23
C ARG A 54 -4.73 9.48 2.16
N VAL A 55 -3.57 9.19 2.75
CA VAL A 55 -3.12 7.82 3.05
C VAL A 55 -3.60 7.47 4.45
N ARG A 56 -4.19 6.28 4.62
CA ARG A 56 -4.56 5.73 5.93
C ARG A 56 -3.83 4.43 6.16
N SER A 57 -3.18 4.28 7.31
CA SER A 57 -2.62 3.00 7.75
C SER A 57 -3.11 2.67 9.16
N THR A 58 -3.36 1.40 9.43
CA THR A 58 -3.70 0.86 10.74
C THR A 58 -2.77 -0.30 11.02
N HIS A 59 -2.05 -0.25 12.14
CA HIS A 59 -1.09 -1.28 12.54
C HIS A 59 -1.67 -2.15 13.67
N ARG A 60 -1.55 -3.48 13.54
CA ARG A 60 -2.02 -4.42 14.57
C ARG A 60 -0.94 -4.60 15.64
N ILE A 61 -1.26 -4.28 16.88
CA ILE A 61 -0.36 -4.49 18.03
C ILE A 61 -0.70 -5.83 18.68
N ARG A 62 0.23 -6.78 18.67
CA ARG A 62 0.16 -7.99 19.50
C ARG A 62 0.87 -7.73 20.82
N ARG A 63 0.17 -7.82 21.95
CA ARG A 63 0.82 -7.82 23.27
C ARG A 63 1.47 -9.19 23.48
N LYS A 64 2.77 -9.22 23.75
CA LYS A 64 3.42 -10.45 24.24
C LYS A 64 2.97 -10.71 25.69
N PRO A 65 2.68 -11.96 26.06
CA PRO A 65 2.39 -12.33 27.44
C PRO A 65 3.61 -12.13 28.35
#